data_AF-A0A2E0V2N9-F1
#
_entry.id   AF-A0A2E0V2N9-F1
#
_cell.length_a   1.000
_cell.length_b   1.000
_cell.length_c   1.000
_cell.angle_alpha   90.00
_cell.angle_beta   90.00
_cell.angle_gamma   90.00
#
_symmetry.space_group_name_H-M   'P 1'
#
loop_
_entity.id
_entity.type
_entity.pdbx_description
1 polymer ?
#
loop_
_entity_poly.entity_id
_entity_poly.type
_entity_poly.pdbx_seq_one_letter_code
_entity_poly.pdbx_strand_id
1 'polypeptide(L)' 'MNQVNKTTSIGEILNRWPKTAVLFNHHGMSCPGCYMNEFERLETALIIYQVPAETFLREINEMIQRGEKRKP' A
#
# COMPACT_ATOMS: atom_id res chain seq x y z
N MET A 1 -3.54 -14.93 7.06
CA MET A 1 -3.04 -13.61 7.47
C MET A 1 -2.69 -12.85 6.21
N ASN A 2 -3.53 -11.90 5.81
CA ASN A 2 -3.34 -11.11 4.59
C ASN A 2 -2.42 -9.91 4.89
N GLN A 3 -1.14 -10.19 5.11
CA GLN A 3 -0.17 -9.19 5.56
C GLN A 3 0.63 -8.65 4.37
N VAL A 4 0.49 -7.35 4.10
CA VAL A 4 1.35 -6.63 3.15
C VAL A 4 2.73 -6.50 3.77
N ASN A 5 3.77 -6.70 2.96
CA ASN A 5 5.15 -6.54 3.35
C ASN A 5 5.93 -5.72 2.30
N LYS A 6 7.20 -5.43 2.59
CA LYS A 6 8.08 -4.59 1.75
C LYS A 6 8.26 -5.12 0.31
N THR A 7 8.17 -6.43 0.11
CA THR A 7 8.41 -7.05 -1.20
C THR A 7 7.14 -7.16 -2.04
N THR A 8 5.97 -6.93 -1.44
CA THR A 8 4.68 -6.87 -2.14
C THR A 8 4.70 -5.71 -3.14
N SER A 9 4.20 -5.95 -4.36
CA SER A 9 4.09 -4.92 -5.38
C SER A 9 2.92 -3.99 -5.09
N ILE A 10 3.07 -2.71 -5.41
CA ILE A 10 2.02 -1.70 -5.23
C ILE A 10 0.77 -2.07 -6.04
N GLY A 11 0.94 -2.57 -7.26
CA GLY A 11 -0.16 -3.06 -8.08
C GLY A 11 -0.94 -4.19 -7.42
N GLU A 12 -0.28 -5.15 -6.76
CA GLU A 12 -0.96 -6.24 -6.04
C GLU A 12 -1.79 -5.69 -4.87
N ILE A 13 -1.21 -4.75 -4.11
CA ILE A 13 -1.87 -4.11 -2.97
C ILE A 13 -3.12 -3.37 -3.42
N LEU A 14 -3.02 -2.55 -4.46
CA LEU A 14 -4.15 -1.77 -4.97
C LEU A 14 -5.22 -2.62 -5.65
N ASN A 15 -4.83 -3.71 -6.31
CA ASN A 15 -5.77 -4.65 -6.91
C ASN A 15 -6.57 -5.41 -5.84
N ARG A 16 -5.90 -5.93 -4.82
CA ARG A 16 -6.56 -6.69 -3.74
C ARG A 16 -7.30 -5.79 -2.75
N TRP A 17 -6.77 -4.61 -2.46
CA TRP A 17 -7.33 -3.66 -1.49
C TRP A 17 -7.35 -2.23 -2.06
N PRO A 18 -8.26 -1.92 -2.99
CA PRO A 18 -8.29 -0.62 -3.68
C PRO A 18 -8.48 0.57 -2.73
N LYS A 19 -9.08 0.35 -1.55
CA LYS A 19 -9.22 1.39 -0.52
C LYS A 19 -7.88 1.86 0.03
N THR A 20 -6.82 1.05 -0.04
CA THR A 20 -5.48 1.45 0.43
C THR A 20 -4.88 2.58 -0.40
N ALA A 21 -5.40 2.86 -1.60
CA ALA A 21 -4.98 3.99 -2.44
C ALA A 21 -4.96 5.33 -1.69
N VAL A 22 -5.89 5.54 -0.73
CA VAL A 22 -5.93 6.76 0.08
C VAL A 22 -4.67 6.94 0.94
N LEU A 23 -4.07 5.83 1.41
CA LEU A 23 -2.88 5.87 2.23
C LEU A 23 -1.67 6.28 1.39
N PHE A 24 -1.54 5.74 0.18
CA PHE A 24 -0.52 6.18 -0.79
C PHE A 24 -0.66 7.67 -1.10
N ASN A 25 -1.89 8.15 -1.32
CA ASN A 25 -2.15 9.57 -1.58
C ASN A 25 -1.78 10.47 -0.37
N HIS A 26 -2.15 10.07 0.85
CA HIS A 26 -1.77 10.78 2.09
C HIS A 26 -0.27 10.92 2.26
N HIS A 27 0.50 9.91 1.82
CA HIS A 27 1.96 9.89 1.86
C HIS A 27 2.61 10.58 0.64
N GLY A 28 1.84 11.32 -0.16
CA GLY A 28 2.35 12.07 -1.31
C GLY A 28 2.60 11.24 -2.57
N MET A 29 2.29 9.94 -2.54
CA MET A 29 2.37 9.05 -3.71
C MET A 29 1.10 9.25 -4.54
N SER A 30 1.03 10.33 -5.31
CA SER A 30 -0.20 10.75 -6.00
C SER A 30 -0.55 9.92 -7.25
N CYS A 31 0.31 9.01 -7.71
CA CYS A 31 0.02 8.20 -8.89
C CYS A 31 0.53 6.74 -8.79
N PRO A 32 0.14 5.96 -7.76
CA PRO A 32 0.56 4.58 -7.63
C PRO A 32 -0.13 3.65 -8.65
N GLY A 33 -1.14 4.16 -9.37
CA GLY A 33 -1.88 3.45 -10.41
C GLY A 33 -1.40 3.70 -11.84
N CYS A 34 -0.32 4.47 -12.04
CA CYS A 34 0.27 4.56 -13.38
C CYS A 34 0.88 3.20 -13.75
N TYR A 35 0.78 2.78 -15.01
CA TYR A 35 1.25 1.47 -15.51
C TYR A 35 2.71 1.13 -15.14
N MET A 36 3.54 2.14 -14.85
CA MET A 36 4.92 1.94 -14.36
C MET A 36 5.01 1.51 -12.88
N ASN A 37 4.00 1.80 -12.07
CA ASN A 37 3.97 1.52 -10.63
C ASN A 37 3.30 0.18 -10.29
N GLU A 38 2.66 -0.51 -11.24
CA GLU A 38 2.01 -1.80 -10.96
C GLU A 38 3.03 -2.87 -10.52
N PHE A 39 4.22 -2.84 -11.12
CA PHE A 39 5.35 -3.74 -10.83
C PHE A 39 6.31 -3.17 -9.79
N GLU A 40 6.09 -1.93 -9.35
CA GLU A 40 6.97 -1.29 -8.38
C GLU A 40 6.82 -1.97 -7.01
N ARG A 41 7.96 -2.32 -6.40
CA ARG A 41 7.98 -2.87 -5.04
C ARG A 41 7.67 -1.78 -4.04
N LEU A 42 6.86 -2.11 -3.04
CA LEU A 42 6.51 -1.19 -1.97
C LEU A 42 7.77 -0.60 -1.30
N GLU A 43 8.80 -1.40 -1.05
CA GLU A 43 10.06 -0.92 -0.46
C GLU A 43 10.71 0.21 -1.27
N THR A 44 10.80 0.05 -2.58
CA THR A 44 11.43 1.03 -3.47
C THR A 44 10.68 2.35 -3.44
N ALA A 45 9.36 2.31 -3.51
CA ALA A 45 8.55 3.52 -3.41
C ALA A 45 8.72 4.19 -2.04
N LEU A 46 8.69 3.43 -0.95
CA LEU A 46 8.87 4.00 0.39
C LEU A 46 10.23 4.73 0.51
N ILE A 47 11.29 4.20 -0.10
CA ILE A 47 12.61 4.86 -0.14
C ILE A 47 12.57 6.14 -0.98
N ILE A 48 12.02 6.10 -2.20
CA ILE A 48 11.97 7.25 -3.12
C ILE A 48 11.18 8.40 -2.50
N TYR A 49 10.03 8.10 -1.90
CA TYR A 49 9.14 9.07 -1.29
C TYR A 49 9.51 9.39 0.17
N GLN A 50 10.64 8.85 0.67
CA GLN A 50 11.15 9.06 2.03
C GLN A 50 10.13 8.76 3.15
N VAL A 51 9.33 7.72 2.93
CA VAL A 51 8.29 7.28 3.87
C VAL A 51 8.82 6.17 4.78
N PRO A 52 8.71 6.29 6.11
CA PRO A 52 9.16 5.26 7.04
C PRO A 52 8.41 3.94 6.82
N ALA A 53 9.13 2.91 6.36
CA ALA A 53 8.50 1.65 5.97
C ALA A 53 7.73 0.96 7.10
N GLU A 54 8.25 0.98 8.33
CA GLU A 54 7.56 0.39 9.47
C GLU A 54 6.24 1.08 9.79
N THR A 55 6.20 2.42 9.67
CA THR A 55 4.99 3.21 9.91
C THR A 55 3.94 2.90 8.84
N PHE A 56 4.33 2.96 7.57
CA PHE A 56 3.43 2.67 6.46
C PHE A 56 2.89 1.24 6.50
N LEU A 57 3.75 0.26 6.78
CA LEU A 57 3.35 -1.15 6.89
C LEU A 57 2.35 -1.36 8.02
N ARG A 58 2.51 -0.69 9.17
CA ARG A 58 1.52 -0.75 10.25
C ARG A 58 0.18 -0.18 9.80
N GLU A 59 0.20 1.03 9.24
CA GLU A 59 -1.03 1.72 8.80
C GLU A 59 -1.80 0.93 7.73
N ILE A 60 -1.10 0.40 6.72
CA ILE A 60 -1.75 -0.33 5.63
C ILE A 60 -2.32 -1.67 6.11
N ASN A 61 -1.59 -2.40 6.97
CA ASN A 61 -2.07 -3.66 7.53
C ASN A 61 -3.26 -3.44 8.47
N GLU A 62 -3.25 -2.38 9.29
CA GLU A 62 -4.40 -1.99 10.11
C GLU A 62 -5.61 -1.63 9.25
N MET A 63 -5.40 -0.88 8.16
CA MET A 63 -6.47 -0.51 7.23
C MET A 63 -7.09 -1.74 6.55
N ILE A 64 -6.26 -2.69 6.10
CA ILE A 64 -6.69 -3.96 5.51
C ILE A 64 -7.50 -4.76 6.53
N GLN A 65 -6.99 -4.93 7.75
CA GLN A 65 -7.69 -5.65 8.82
C GLN A 65 -9.05 -5.01 9.16
N ARG A 66 -9.12 -3.67 9.19
CA ARG A 66 -10.38 -2.94 9.42
C ARG A 66 -11.36 -3.10 8.25
N GLY A 67 -10.86 -3.15 7.02
CA GLY A 67 -11.64 -3.37 5.80
C GLY A 67 -12.22 -4.78 5.73
N GLU A 68 -11.44 -5.81 6.08
CA GLU A 68 -11.88 -7.20 6.10
C GLU A 68 -12.93 -7.48 7.20
N LYS A 69 -12.87 -6.78 8.33
CA LYS A 69 -13.87 -6.88 9.41
C LYS A 69 -15.24 -6.28 9.05
N ARG A 70 -15.36 -5.54 7.94
CA ARG A 70 -16.62 -4.95 7.45
C ARG A 70 -17.22 -5.74 6.30
N LYS A 71 -17.22 -7.07 6.37
CA LYS A 71 -17.96 -7.93 5.44
C LYS A 71 -19.31 -8.31 6.09
N PRO A 72 -20.47 -7.82 5.60
CA PRO A 72 -21.77 -8.37 5.98
C PRO A 72 -21.95 -9.80 5.46
#